data_AF-A0A7X7EP95-F1
#
_entry.id   AF-A0A7X7EP95-F1
#
_cell.length_a   1.000
_cell.length_b   1.000
_cell.length_c   1.000
_cell.angle_alpha   90.00
_cell.angle_beta   90.00
_cell.angle_gamma   90.00
#
_symmetry.space_group_name_H-M   'P 1'
#
loop_
_entity.id
_entity.type
_entity.pdbx_description
1 polymer ?
#
loop_
_entity_poly.entity_id
_entity_poly.type
_entity_poly.pdbx_seq_one_letter_code
_entity_poly.pdbx_strand_id
1 'polypeptide(L)'
;EANFRSPGMSVLAGLPKDGAGLADVLYRGSDPDEVIHPLGAGAPDVLTAGKFESGPFTPLVSREKIEKIIRTLADKYQYVIVETPPINLYPETPLLVSLADGVILAIKAGVTSRETVQLATRKLELSGAKFLGLVLNRKQYHLPTWLYRRL
;
A
#
# COMPACT_ATOMS: atom_id res chain seq x y z
N GLU A 1 1.88 4.18 -4.30
CA GLU A 1 1.44 2.78 -4.52
C GLU A 1 2.66 1.88 -4.65
N ALA A 2 2.87 0.98 -3.70
CA ALA A 2 3.94 -0.02 -3.75
C ALA A 2 3.41 -1.43 -4.09
N ASN A 3 2.15 -1.53 -4.53
CA ASN A 3 1.53 -2.76 -5.01
C ASN A 3 1.69 -2.90 -6.53
N PHE A 4 2.87 -3.37 -6.95
CA PHE A 4 3.17 -3.62 -8.37
C PHE A 4 2.49 -4.88 -8.94
N ARG A 5 1.85 -5.69 -8.08
CA ARG A 5 1.21 -6.96 -8.48
C ARG A 5 -0.17 -6.75 -9.06
N SER A 6 -0.88 -5.75 -8.57
CA SER A 6 -2.23 -5.39 -9.03
C SER A 6 -2.46 -3.88 -8.86
N PRO A 7 -1.70 -3.03 -9.57
CA PRO A 7 -1.78 -1.59 -9.39
C PRO A 7 -3.13 -1.04 -9.86
N GLY A 8 -3.75 -0.19 -9.05
CA GLY A 8 -5.04 0.44 -9.29
C GLY A 8 -5.07 1.95 -9.01
N MET A 9 -4.05 2.52 -8.36
CA MET A 9 -4.08 3.93 -7.96
C MET A 9 -4.08 4.90 -9.14
N SER A 10 -3.43 4.58 -10.26
CA SER A 10 -3.49 5.41 -11.47
C SER A 10 -4.93 5.56 -11.97
N VAL A 11 -5.70 4.47 -12.01
CA VAL A 11 -7.11 4.49 -12.43
C VAL A 11 -7.96 5.28 -11.43
N LEU A 12 -7.77 5.06 -10.13
CA LEU A 12 -8.52 5.77 -9.09
C LEU A 12 -8.24 7.28 -9.11
N ALA A 13 -7.03 7.68 -9.46
CA ALA A 13 -6.60 9.07 -9.57
C ALA A 13 -6.92 9.71 -10.94
N GLY A 14 -7.50 8.96 -11.90
CA GLY A 14 -7.77 9.48 -13.25
C GLY A 14 -6.51 9.71 -14.09
N LEU A 15 -5.40 9.02 -13.78
CA LEU A 15 -4.11 9.13 -14.46
C LEU A 15 -3.89 8.01 -15.49
N PRO A 16 -3.02 8.22 -16.48
CA PRO A 16 -2.62 7.15 -17.41
C PRO A 16 -2.01 5.94 -16.67
N LYS A 17 -2.41 4.73 -17.08
CA LYS A 17 -1.94 3.48 -16.45
C LYS A 17 -0.44 3.24 -16.63
N ASP A 18 0.11 3.71 -17.74
CA ASP A 18 1.50 3.60 -18.17
C ASP A 18 2.31 4.87 -17.90
N GLY A 19 1.76 5.80 -17.12
CA GLY A 19 2.46 7.00 -16.67
C GLY A 19 3.67 6.68 -15.78
N ALA A 20 4.54 7.67 -15.61
CA ALA A 20 5.69 7.54 -14.73
C ALA A 20 5.24 7.43 -13.25
N GLY A 21 5.97 6.65 -12.47
CA GLY A 21 5.65 6.40 -11.07
C GLY A 21 6.82 5.83 -10.27
N LEU A 22 6.50 5.10 -9.19
CA LEU A 22 7.49 4.55 -8.27
C LEU A 22 8.48 3.60 -8.98
N ALA A 23 8.06 2.90 -10.04
CA ALA A 23 8.95 2.13 -10.89
C ALA A 23 10.10 2.99 -11.43
N ASP A 24 9.82 4.16 -12.00
CA ASP A 24 10.83 5.03 -12.59
C ASP A 24 11.87 5.50 -11.55
N VAL A 25 11.43 5.82 -10.33
CA VAL A 25 12.35 6.16 -9.23
C VAL A 25 13.27 4.98 -8.89
N LEU A 26 12.72 3.77 -8.79
CA LEU A 26 13.46 2.57 -8.38
C LEU A 26 14.42 2.06 -9.47
N TYR A 27 14.01 2.10 -10.74
CA TYR A 27 14.70 1.53 -11.89
C TYR A 27 15.56 2.52 -12.66
N ARG A 28 15.08 3.75 -12.82
CA ARG A 28 15.69 4.77 -13.68
C ARG A 28 16.38 5.86 -12.87
N GLY A 29 16.16 5.90 -11.55
CA GLY A 29 16.74 6.92 -10.68
C GLY A 29 16.12 8.30 -10.86
N SER A 30 14.91 8.36 -11.42
CA SER A 30 14.13 9.60 -11.50
C SER A 30 13.93 10.21 -10.12
N ASP A 31 13.86 11.53 -10.04
CA ASP A 31 13.51 12.21 -8.80
C ASP A 31 12.04 11.89 -8.45
N PRO A 32 11.73 11.48 -7.21
CA PRO A 32 10.35 11.35 -6.76
C PRO A 32 9.45 12.54 -7.12
N ASP A 33 9.97 13.77 -7.08
CA ASP A 33 9.19 14.99 -7.37
C ASP A 33 8.70 15.07 -8.82
N GLU A 34 9.42 14.43 -9.75
CA GLU A 34 9.04 14.43 -11.17
C GLU A 34 7.90 13.46 -11.47
N VAL A 35 7.62 12.52 -10.56
CA VAL A 35 6.66 11.42 -10.78
C VAL A 35 5.54 11.36 -9.74
N ILE A 36 5.52 12.31 -8.82
CA ILE A 36 4.38 12.57 -7.94
C ILE A 36 3.34 13.37 -8.73
N HIS A 37 2.08 12.95 -8.62
CA HIS A 37 0.95 13.56 -9.31
C HIS A 37 0.05 14.31 -8.33
N PRO A 38 0.09 15.65 -8.28
CA PRO A 38 -0.85 16.44 -7.49
C PRO A 38 -2.25 16.36 -8.07
N LEU A 39 -3.23 15.97 -7.25
CA LEU A 39 -4.63 15.82 -7.70
C LEU A 39 -5.46 17.10 -7.50
N GLY A 40 -4.98 18.04 -6.67
CA GLY A 40 -5.67 19.29 -6.37
C GLY A 40 -6.90 19.13 -5.46
N ALA A 41 -7.61 20.24 -5.20
CA ALA A 41 -8.86 20.26 -4.43
C ALA A 41 -8.82 19.61 -3.03
N GLY A 42 -7.65 19.61 -2.38
CA GLY A 42 -7.45 18.98 -1.06
C GLY A 42 -7.38 17.44 -1.10
N ALA A 43 -7.34 16.84 -2.30
CA ALA A 43 -7.03 15.42 -2.46
C ALA A 43 -5.54 15.16 -2.17
N PRO A 44 -5.17 13.95 -1.71
CA PRO A 44 -3.78 13.59 -1.51
C PRO A 44 -3.06 13.51 -2.86
N ASP A 45 -1.80 13.92 -2.87
CA ASP A 45 -0.91 13.69 -4.00
C ASP A 45 -0.63 12.20 -4.15
N VAL A 46 -0.48 11.73 -5.39
CA VAL A 46 -0.37 10.30 -5.70
C VAL A 46 0.94 10.00 -6.41
N LEU A 47 1.74 9.12 -5.80
CA LEU A 47 2.81 8.41 -6.48
C LEU A 47 2.28 7.04 -6.93
N THR A 48 1.98 6.87 -8.22
CA THR A 48 1.47 5.60 -8.78
C THR A 48 2.56 4.54 -8.82
N ALA A 49 2.22 3.27 -9.05
CA ALA A 49 3.23 2.24 -9.29
C ALA A 49 4.07 2.52 -10.56
N GLY A 50 3.46 3.15 -11.57
CA GLY A 50 4.05 3.36 -12.89
C GLY A 50 4.11 2.08 -13.74
N LYS A 51 4.73 2.19 -14.92
CA LYS A 51 4.89 1.04 -15.83
C LYS A 51 5.97 0.08 -15.30
N PHE A 52 5.53 -1.09 -14.81
CA PHE A 52 6.43 -2.18 -14.44
C PHE A 52 6.34 -3.32 -15.46
N GLU A 53 7.38 -3.51 -16.26
CA GLU A 53 7.48 -4.65 -17.17
C GLU A 53 7.78 -5.92 -16.35
N SER A 54 7.03 -6.98 -16.62
CA SER A 54 6.99 -8.22 -15.84
C SER A 54 8.37 -8.74 -15.45
N GLY A 55 8.62 -8.87 -14.14
CA GLY A 55 9.83 -9.46 -13.56
C GLY A 55 9.66 -9.67 -12.05
N PRO A 56 10.59 -10.37 -11.39
CA PRO A 56 10.53 -10.52 -9.93
C PRO A 56 10.76 -9.15 -9.28
N PHE A 57 9.78 -8.69 -8.50
CA PHE A 57 9.89 -7.45 -7.74
C PHE A 57 10.97 -7.52 -6.63
N THR A 58 11.26 -8.73 -6.14
CA THR A 58 12.19 -9.02 -5.03
C THR A 58 13.65 -8.59 -5.23
N PRO A 59 14.34 -8.85 -6.35
CA PRO A 59 15.71 -8.35 -6.58
C PRO A 59 15.80 -6.84 -6.81
N LEU A 60 14.66 -6.15 -6.94
CA LEU A 60 14.58 -4.75 -7.38
C LEU A 60 14.37 -3.79 -6.20
N VAL A 61 13.91 -4.33 -5.08
CA VAL A 61 13.72 -3.62 -3.83
C VAL A 61 14.91 -3.87 -2.92
N SER A 62 15.93 -3.03 -3.03
CA SER A 62 16.87 -2.89 -1.92
C SER A 62 16.16 -2.13 -0.80
N ARG A 63 16.36 -2.57 0.45
CA ARG A 63 15.80 -1.90 1.64
C ARG A 63 16.17 -0.42 1.62
N GLU A 64 17.42 -0.13 1.32
CA GLU A 64 18.04 1.19 1.35
C GLU A 64 17.38 2.14 0.35
N LYS A 65 17.07 1.66 -0.87
CA LYS A 65 16.39 2.47 -1.89
C LYS A 65 14.99 2.89 -1.45
N ILE A 66 14.17 1.94 -1.00
CA ILE A 66 12.80 2.25 -0.56
C ILE A 66 12.83 3.09 0.71
N GLU A 67 13.70 2.78 1.66
CA GLU A 67 13.83 3.57 2.88
C GLU A 67 14.20 5.03 2.57
N LYS A 68 15.13 5.25 1.63
CA LYS A 68 15.47 6.61 1.17
C LYS A 68 14.26 7.31 0.58
N ILE A 69 13.48 6.64 -0.29
CA ILE A 69 12.27 7.22 -0.90
C ILE A 69 11.25 7.58 0.18
N ILE A 70 10.96 6.67 1.11
CA ILE A 70 10.01 6.90 2.20
C ILE A 70 10.45 8.08 3.07
N ARG A 71 11.75 8.18 3.41
CA ARG A 71 12.29 9.31 4.19
C ARG A 71 12.14 10.64 3.43
N THR A 72 12.49 10.68 2.15
CA THR A 72 12.30 11.88 1.31
C THR A 72 10.82 12.31 1.26
N LEU A 73 9.89 11.36 1.20
CA LEU A 73 8.46 11.65 1.22
C LEU A 73 7.99 12.10 2.62
N ALA A 74 8.50 11.48 3.69
CA ALA A 74 8.17 11.85 5.06
C ALA A 74 8.62 13.28 5.43
N ASP A 75 9.70 13.77 4.83
CA ASP A 75 10.15 15.15 5.01
C ASP A 75 9.22 16.18 4.31
N LYS A 76 8.42 15.73 3.32
CA LYS A 76 7.54 16.58 2.51
C LYS A 76 6.07 16.50 2.91
N TYR A 77 5.63 15.33 3.37
CA TYR A 77 4.24 15.05 3.67
C TYR A 77 4.05 14.75 5.15
N GLN A 78 3.00 15.31 5.75
CA GLN A 78 2.61 14.98 7.13
C GLN A 78 2.26 13.49 7.29
N TYR A 79 1.71 12.88 6.24
CA TYR A 79 1.37 11.47 6.19
C TYR A 79 1.74 10.87 4.84
N VAL A 80 2.40 9.72 4.85
CA VAL A 80 2.69 8.91 3.66
C VAL A 80 1.95 7.58 3.80
N ILE A 81 0.94 7.36 2.95
CA ILE A 81 0.19 6.10 2.93
C ILE A 81 0.76 5.19 1.85
N VAL A 82 1.28 4.03 2.27
CA VAL A 82 1.89 3.05 1.37
C VAL A 82 0.94 1.88 1.16
N GLU A 83 0.31 1.80 0.00
CA GLU A 83 -0.41 0.60 -0.42
C GLU A 83 0.58 -0.52 -0.77
N THR A 84 0.42 -1.69 -0.16
CA THR A 84 1.29 -2.86 -0.36
C THR A 84 0.50 -4.07 -0.87
N PRO A 85 1.15 -5.04 -1.53
CA PRO A 85 0.48 -6.27 -1.94
C PRO A 85 0.16 -7.16 -0.73
N PRO A 86 -0.78 -8.14 -0.82
CA PRO A 86 -1.15 -9.01 0.29
C PRO A 86 0.04 -9.76 0.92
N ILE A 87 0.26 -9.58 2.23
CA ILE A 87 1.40 -10.16 2.97
C ILE A 87 1.46 -11.69 2.95
N ASN A 88 0.31 -12.33 2.77
CA ASN A 88 0.24 -13.78 2.69
C ASN A 88 0.76 -14.33 1.36
N LEU A 89 0.68 -13.54 0.28
CA LEU A 89 0.92 -14.01 -1.09
C LEU A 89 2.29 -13.57 -1.65
N TYR A 90 2.82 -12.44 -1.18
CA TYR A 90 3.97 -11.80 -1.80
C TYR A 90 5.14 -11.65 -0.82
N PRO A 91 6.34 -12.17 -1.17
CA PRO A 91 7.51 -12.18 -0.28
C PRO A 91 8.12 -10.79 -0.04
N GLU A 92 7.84 -9.81 -0.91
CA GLU A 92 8.28 -8.42 -0.75
C GLU A 92 7.51 -7.65 0.34
N THR A 93 6.27 -8.04 0.65
CA THR A 93 5.40 -7.26 1.54
C THR A 93 5.99 -7.10 2.95
N PRO A 94 6.54 -8.13 3.61
CA PRO A 94 7.17 -7.99 4.93
C PRO A 94 8.24 -6.89 4.97
N LEU A 95 9.03 -6.73 3.91
CA LEU A 95 10.02 -5.67 3.84
C LEU A 95 9.35 -4.28 3.76
N LEU A 96 8.38 -4.10 2.86
CA LEU A 96 7.66 -2.83 2.69
C LEU A 96 6.99 -2.38 3.99
N VAL A 97 6.30 -3.30 4.68
CA VAL A 97 5.59 -2.98 5.93
C VAL A 97 6.54 -2.76 7.10
N SER A 98 7.74 -3.35 7.10
CA SER A 98 8.77 -3.11 8.13
C SER A 98 9.38 -1.70 8.07
N LEU A 99 9.17 -0.97 6.97
CA LEU A 99 9.65 0.40 6.78
C LEU A 99 8.63 1.47 7.19
N ALA A 100 7.42 1.06 7.56
CA ALA A 100 6.36 1.98 7.97
C ALA A 100 6.35 2.16 9.50
N ASP A 101 6.03 3.38 9.96
CA ASP A 101 5.84 3.69 11.38
C ASP A 101 4.62 2.98 12.00
N GLY A 102 3.73 2.47 11.16
CA GLY A 102 2.55 1.72 11.58
C GLY A 102 1.85 1.02 10.41
N VAL A 103 1.26 -0.14 10.69
CA VAL A 103 0.58 -0.97 9.69
C VAL A 103 -0.85 -1.27 10.09
N ILE A 104 -1.77 -1.07 9.14
CA ILE A 104 -3.18 -1.44 9.26
C ILE A 104 -3.46 -2.61 8.29
N LEU A 105 -4.06 -3.69 8.80
CA LEU A 105 -4.44 -4.84 7.99
C LEU A 105 -5.90 -4.72 7.52
N ALA A 106 -6.12 -4.56 6.21
CA ALA A 106 -7.45 -4.59 5.63
C ALA A 106 -7.93 -6.03 5.38
N ILE A 107 -9.13 -6.37 5.89
CA ILE A 107 -9.72 -7.72 5.84
C ILE A 107 -11.08 -7.64 5.15
N LYS A 108 -11.35 -8.49 4.16
CA LYS A 108 -12.66 -8.53 3.49
C LYS A 108 -13.64 -9.35 4.33
N ALA A 109 -14.66 -8.69 4.86
CA ALA A 109 -15.70 -9.29 5.67
C ALA A 109 -16.41 -10.44 4.94
N GLY A 110 -16.66 -11.55 5.65
CA GLY A 110 -17.37 -12.72 5.13
C GLY A 110 -16.63 -13.51 4.05
N VAL A 111 -15.42 -13.11 3.67
CA VAL A 111 -14.61 -13.77 2.63
C VAL A 111 -13.27 -14.26 3.18
N THR A 112 -12.56 -13.43 3.96
CA THR A 112 -11.26 -13.81 4.51
C THR A 112 -11.43 -14.68 5.75
N SER A 113 -10.86 -15.89 5.74
CA SER A 113 -10.95 -16.83 6.87
C SER A 113 -10.13 -16.36 8.08
N ARG A 114 -10.47 -16.85 9.27
CA ARG A 114 -9.75 -16.50 10.51
C ARG A 114 -8.29 -16.96 10.46
N GLU A 115 -8.03 -18.14 9.91
CA GLU A 115 -6.69 -18.72 9.75
C GLU A 115 -5.84 -17.85 8.81
N THR A 116 -6.44 -17.32 7.76
CA THR A 116 -5.77 -16.41 6.82
C THR A 116 -5.36 -15.12 7.51
N VAL A 117 -6.22 -14.57 8.38
CA VAL A 117 -5.91 -13.38 9.18
C VAL A 117 -4.80 -13.66 10.18
N GLN A 118 -4.85 -14.80 10.89
CA GLN A 118 -3.82 -15.20 11.85
C GLN A 118 -2.44 -15.37 11.19
N LEU A 119 -2.40 -15.94 9.98
CA LEU A 119 -1.15 -16.03 9.22
C LEU A 119 -0.60 -14.65 8.87
N ALA A 120 -1.47 -13.72 8.47
CA ALA A 120 -1.07 -12.36 8.12
C ALA A 120 -0.53 -11.59 9.34
N THR A 121 -1.20 -11.70 10.50
CA THR A 121 -0.73 -11.05 11.73
C THR A 121 0.61 -11.62 12.19
N ARG A 122 0.80 -12.95 12.11
CA ARG A 122 2.09 -13.58 12.43
C ARG A 122 3.22 -13.09 11.51
N LYS A 123 2.93 -12.91 10.21
CA LYS A 123 3.91 -12.36 9.26
C LYS A 123 4.25 -10.90 9.57
N LEU A 124 3.29 -10.09 10.00
CA LEU A 124 3.50 -8.70 10.43
C LEU A 124 4.36 -8.62 11.69
N GLU A 125 4.12 -9.49 12.67
CA GLU A 125 4.94 -9.60 13.88
C GLU A 125 6.38 -9.97 13.54
N LEU A 126 6.58 -10.98 12.70
CA LEU A 126 7.91 -11.44 12.27
C LEU A 126 8.66 -10.40 11.42
N SER A 127 7.95 -9.50 10.73
CA SER A 127 8.59 -8.43 9.95
C SER A 127 9.12 -7.29 10.82
N GLY A 128 8.83 -7.28 12.13
CA GLY A 128 9.18 -6.18 13.04
C GLY A 128 8.34 -4.92 12.82
N ALA A 129 7.22 -5.02 12.10
CA ALA A 129 6.38 -3.87 11.82
C ALA A 129 5.51 -3.53 13.05
N LYS A 130 5.25 -2.23 13.27
CA LYS A 130 4.33 -1.79 14.32
C LYS A 130 2.88 -2.00 13.88
N PHE A 131 2.29 -3.14 14.25
CA PHE A 131 0.90 -3.44 13.92
C PHE A 131 -0.06 -2.57 14.73
N LEU A 132 -0.78 -1.67 14.05
CA LEU A 132 -1.72 -0.74 14.68
C LEU A 132 -3.11 -1.35 14.87
N GLY A 133 -3.50 -2.29 14.00
CA GLY A 133 -4.79 -2.96 14.05
C GLY A 133 -5.31 -3.37 12.69
N LEU A 134 -6.58 -3.80 12.66
CA LEU A 134 -7.25 -4.30 11.47
C LEU A 134 -8.49 -3.47 11.12
N VAL A 135 -8.82 -3.43 9.83
CA VAL A 135 -10.05 -2.82 9.32
C VAL A 135 -10.85 -3.89 8.59
N LEU A 136 -12.08 -4.12 9.03
CA LEU A 136 -13.01 -5.01 8.36
C LEU A 136 -13.74 -4.25 7.23
N ASN A 137 -13.36 -4.52 5.99
CA ASN A 137 -13.90 -3.88 4.80
C ASN A 137 -15.03 -4.71 4.16
N ARG A 138 -15.95 -4.06 3.45
CA ARG A 138 -17.09 -4.67 2.74
C ARG A 138 -18.03 -5.50 3.63
N LYS A 139 -18.16 -5.13 4.91
CA LYS A 139 -19.15 -5.75 5.82
C LYS A 139 -20.56 -5.50 5.29
N GLN A 140 -21.28 -6.58 5.00
CA GLN A 140 -22.70 -6.50 4.64
C GLN A 140 -23.57 -6.53 5.90
N TYR A 141 -24.37 -5.48 6.09
CA TYR A 141 -25.37 -5.44 7.14
C TYR A 141 -26.65 -6.11 6.63
N HIS A 142 -27.03 -7.20 7.28
CA HIS A 142 -28.29 -7.90 6.98
C HIS A 142 -29.47 -7.29 7.74
N LEU A 143 -29.20 -6.33 8.63
CA LEU A 143 -30.20 -5.58 9.38
C LEU A 143 -30.39 -4.18 8.78
N PRO A 144 -31.60 -3.62 8.83
CA PRO A 144 -31.84 -2.23 8.46
C PRO A 144 -30.92 -1.26 9.23
N THR A 145 -30.36 -0.25 8.54
CA THR A 145 -29.38 0.69 9.11
C THR A 145 -29.87 1.41 10.37
N TRP A 146 -31.18 1.68 10.46
CA TRP A 146 -31.79 2.32 11.63
C TRP A 146 -31.66 1.48 12.90
N LEU A 147 -31.70 0.15 12.78
CA LEU A 147 -31.55 -0.78 13.89
C LEU A 147 -30.08 -0.94 14.27
N TYR A 148 -29.17 -0.96 13.28
CA TYR A 148 -27.73 -1.03 13.53
C TYR A 148 -27.20 0.19 14.30
N ARG A 149 -27.72 1.40 14.03
CA ARG A 149 -27.31 2.64 14.74
C ARG A 149 -27.78 2.71 16.20
N ARG A 150 -28.65 1.79 16.65
CA ARG A 150 -29.16 1.72 18.03
C ARG A 150 -28.44 0.68 18.91
N LEU A 151 -27.52 -0.09 18.33
CA LEU A 151 -26.65 -1.05 19.02
C LEU A 151 -25.27 -0.42 19.20
#